data_AF-A0AAV5JQ82-F1
#
_entry.id   AF-A0AAV5JQ82-F1
#
_cell.length_a   1.000
_cell.length_b   1.000
_cell.length_c   1.000
_cell.angle_alpha   90.00
_cell.angle_beta   90.00
_cell.angle_gamma   90.00
#
_symmetry.space_group_name_H-M   'P 1'
#
loop_
_entity.id
_entity.type
_entity.pdbx_description
1 polymer ?
#
loop_
_entity_poly.entity_id
_entity_poly.type
_entity_poly.pdbx_seq_one_letter_code
_entity_poly.pdbx_strand_id
1 'polypeptide(L)'
;MGEAIGRYGPNLKPPSYHELWASLLKKELQLTNDMLEDHKKKRAKYGCLIMSDAWTDRRQRRDRLYELLTAFMERIEEKYVIQVITNKGNNDVLRQQ
;
A
#
# COMPACT_ATOMS: atom_id res chain seq x y z
N MET A 1 -3.75 -25.57 8.95
CA MET A 1 -2.85 -25.93 7.82
C MET A 1 -3.15 -27.29 7.18
N GLY A 2 -3.79 -28.25 7.86
CA GLY A 2 -4.10 -29.57 7.29
C GLY A 2 -5.24 -29.61 6.25
N GLU A 3 -6.22 -28.70 6.31
CA GLU A 3 -7.40 -28.76 5.43
C GLU A 3 -7.14 -28.37 3.96
N ALA A 4 -6.12 -27.55 3.68
CA ALA A 4 -5.81 -27.14 2.31
C ALA A 4 -5.14 -28.27 1.49
N ILE A 5 -4.44 -29.19 2.17
CA ILE A 5 -3.73 -30.31 1.53
C ILE A 5 -4.71 -31.44 1.19
N GLY A 6 -5.81 -31.61 1.94
CA GLY A 6 -6.80 -32.67 1.74
C GLY A 6 -7.77 -32.48 0.56
N ARG A 7 -7.72 -31.34 -0.16
CA ARG A 7 -8.57 -31.11 -1.35
C ARG A 7 -8.03 -31.76 -2.62
N TYR A 8 -6.76 -32.15 -2.64
CA TYR A 8 -6.18 -32.85 -3.78
C TYR A 8 -6.42 -34.35 -3.58
N GLY A 9 -7.42 -34.89 -4.28
CA GLY A 9 -7.75 -36.31 -4.25
C GLY A 9 -6.55 -37.21 -4.64
N PRO A 10 -6.61 -38.52 -4.36
CA PRO A 10 -5.48 -39.45 -4.48
C PRO A 10 -4.81 -39.52 -5.87
N ASN A 11 -5.44 -38.95 -6.91
CA ASN A 11 -4.96 -38.93 -8.30
C ASN A 11 -4.50 -37.54 -8.79
N LEU A 12 -4.43 -36.53 -7.93
CA LEU A 12 -4.01 -35.19 -8.31
C LEU A 12 -2.56 -34.93 -7.91
N LYS A 13 -1.74 -34.54 -8.89
CA LYS A 13 -0.37 -34.09 -8.62
C LYS A 13 -0.44 -32.83 -7.74
N PRO A 14 0.25 -32.80 -6.59
CA PRO A 14 0.28 -31.61 -5.75
C PRO A 14 0.89 -30.45 -6.55
N PRO A 15 0.34 -29.24 -6.41
CA PRO A 15 0.89 -28.07 -7.09
C PRO A 15 2.32 -27.80 -6.62
N SER A 16 3.16 -27.36 -7.54
CA SER A 16 4.51 -26.93 -7.24
C SER A 16 4.52 -25.65 -6.40
N TYR A 17 5.66 -25.38 -5.75
CA TYR A 17 5.86 -24.15 -4.99
C TYR A 17 5.55 -22.89 -5.81
N HIS A 18 5.99 -22.83 -7.07
CA HIS A 18 5.74 -21.68 -7.95
C HIS A 18 4.26 -21.50 -8.28
N GLU A 19 3.53 -22.60 -8.53
CA GLU A 19 2.09 -22.54 -8.81
C GLU A 19 1.30 -22.07 -7.59
N LEU A 20 1.64 -22.59 -6.41
CA LEU A 20 1.05 -22.12 -5.15
C LEU A 20 1.36 -20.65 -4.91
N TRP A 21 2.63 -20.25 -5.02
CA TRP A 21 3.07 -18.88 -4.75
C TRP A 21 2.43 -17.87 -5.69
N ALA A 22 2.41 -18.14 -6.99
CA ALA A 22 1.74 -17.29 -7.97
C ALA A 22 0.23 -17.18 -7.69
N SER A 23 -0.42 -18.29 -7.33
CA SER A 23 -1.84 -18.30 -7.01
C SER A 23 -2.18 -17.50 -5.76
N LEU A 24 -1.34 -17.58 -4.72
CA LEU A 24 -1.51 -16.84 -3.48
C LEU A 24 -1.27 -15.34 -3.71
N LEU A 25 -0.20 -14.99 -4.41
CA LEU A 25 0.09 -13.59 -4.75
C LEU A 25 -1.06 -12.95 -5.54
N LYS A 26 -1.64 -13.67 -6.51
CA LYS A 26 -2.79 -13.18 -7.27
C LYS A 26 -4.02 -12.98 -6.38
N LYS A 27 -4.27 -13.85 -5.41
CA LYS A 27 -5.37 -13.72 -4.45
C LYS A 27 -5.19 -12.53 -3.53
N GLU A 28 -4.00 -12.37 -2.94
CA GLU A 28 -3.66 -11.24 -2.08
C GLU A 28 -3.76 -9.90 -2.84
N LEU A 29 -3.30 -9.89 -4.10
CA LEU A 29 -3.45 -8.73 -4.99
C LEU A 29 -4.93 -8.39 -5.21
N GLN A 30 -5.78 -9.38 -5.49
CA GLN A 30 -7.21 -9.15 -5.69
C GLN A 30 -7.87 -8.62 -4.41
N LEU A 31 -7.60 -9.24 -3.26
CA LEU A 31 -8.12 -8.79 -1.96
C LEU A 31 -7.72 -7.35 -1.66
N THR A 32 -6.46 -7.01 -1.90
CA THR A 32 -5.95 -5.64 -1.71
C THR A 32 -6.66 -4.65 -2.65
N ASN A 33 -6.89 -5.02 -3.91
CA ASN A 33 -7.61 -4.17 -4.87
C ASN A 33 -9.07 -3.97 -4.47
N ASP A 34 -9.75 -5.03 -4.03
CA ASP A 34 -11.16 -4.97 -3.61
C ASP A 34 -11.31 -4.06 -2.38
N MET A 35 -10.40 -4.17 -1.41
CA MET A 35 -10.36 -3.26 -0.26
C MET A 35 -10.10 -1.81 -0.69
N LEU A 36 -9.23 -1.61 -1.68
CA LEU A 36 -8.88 -0.28 -2.16
C LEU A 36 -10.05 0.43 -2.86
N GLU A 37 -10.97 -0.29 -3.49
CA GLU A 37 -12.13 0.31 -4.18
C GLU A 37 -13.03 1.11 -3.22
N ASP A 38 -13.28 0.59 -2.02
CA ASP A 38 -14.05 1.31 -0.99
C ASP A 38 -13.31 2.56 -0.51
N HIS A 39 -11.98 2.48 -0.40
CA HIS A 39 -11.15 3.65 -0.09
C HIS A 39 -11.18 4.69 -1.22
N LYS A 40 -11.14 4.29 -2.50
CA LYS A 40 -11.25 5.21 -3.65
C LYS A 40 -12.60 5.95 -3.65
N LYS A 41 -13.71 5.24 -3.42
CA LYS A 41 -15.04 5.85 -3.33
C LYS A 41 -15.14 6.86 -2.18
N LYS A 42 -14.68 6.48 -0.98
CA LYS A 42 -14.65 7.38 0.18
C LYS A 42 -13.76 8.58 -0.07
N ARG A 43 -12.62 8.39 -0.71
CA ARG A 43 -11.67 9.45 -1.04
C ARG A 43 -12.21 10.47 -2.03
N ALA A 44 -13.01 10.05 -3.02
CA ALA A 44 -13.67 11.00 -3.91
C ALA A 44 -14.62 11.95 -3.16
N LYS A 45 -15.19 11.50 -2.04
CA LYS A 45 -16.12 12.28 -1.21
C LYS A 45 -15.44 13.08 -0.09
N TYR A 46 -14.43 12.49 0.55
CA TYR A 46 -13.84 13.01 1.79
C TYR A 46 -12.35 13.38 1.67
N GLY A 47 -11.71 13.10 0.54
CA GLY A 47 -10.25 13.16 0.37
C GLY A 47 -9.49 12.12 1.20
N CYS A 48 -8.17 12.22 1.22
CA CYS A 48 -7.28 11.41 2.06
C CYS A 48 -6.18 12.26 2.73
N LEU A 49 -5.72 11.80 3.90
CA LEU A 49 -4.52 12.30 4.56
C LEU A 49 -3.35 11.35 4.29
N ILE A 50 -2.19 11.91 3.97
CA ILE A 50 -0.94 11.15 3.86
C ILE A 50 -0.20 11.32 5.17
N MET A 51 0.00 10.23 5.90
CA MET A 51 0.85 10.24 7.09
C MET A 51 2.16 9.54 6.76
N SER A 52 3.27 10.23 6.97
CA SER A 52 4.61 9.68 6.77
C SER A 52 5.42 9.79 8.06
N ASP A 53 5.91 8.65 8.54
CA ASP A 53 6.86 8.52 9.65
C ASP A 53 8.29 8.69 9.13
N ALA A 54 8.56 9.82 8.49
CA ALA A 54 9.83 10.07 7.86
C ALA A 54 10.95 10.36 8.88
N TRP A 55 11.60 9.31 9.37
CA TRP A 55 12.83 9.47 10.15
C TRP A 55 14.02 9.74 9.21
N THR A 56 14.45 11.01 9.15
CA THR A 56 15.66 11.39 8.43
C THR A 56 16.90 10.93 9.19
N ASP A 57 17.42 9.75 8.83
CA ASP A 57 18.79 9.36 9.19
C ASP A 57 19.79 10.32 8.52
N ARG A 58 20.89 10.64 9.22
CA ARG A 58 21.88 11.71 8.86
C ARG A 58 22.58 11.50 7.50
N ARG A 59 22.36 10.34 6.86
CA ARG A 59 22.97 9.91 5.59
C ARG A 59 22.09 10.20 4.35
N GLN A 60 21.60 11.43 4.17
CA GLN A 60 20.90 11.86 2.93
C GLN A 60 19.63 11.06 2.53
N ARG A 61 18.76 10.68 3.48
CA ARG A 61 17.43 10.12 3.13
C ARG A 61 16.34 11.16 2.84
N ARG A 62 16.66 12.46 2.95
CA ARG A 62 15.68 13.53 2.66
C ARG A 62 15.17 13.46 1.22
N ASP A 63 16.05 13.19 0.28
CA ASP A 63 15.68 13.17 -1.15
C ASP A 63 14.77 11.99 -1.47
N ARG A 64 15.01 10.82 -0.86
CA ARG A 64 14.15 9.64 -1.01
C ARG A 64 12.74 9.84 -0.44
N LEU A 65 12.60 10.62 0.64
CA LEU A 65 11.28 10.89 1.19
C LEU A 65 10.42 11.65 0.20
N TYR A 66 10.97 12.71 -0.40
CA TYR A 66 10.24 13.50 -1.39
C TYR A 66 9.93 12.69 -2.63
N GLU A 67 10.88 11.90 -3.15
CA GLU A 67 10.63 10.99 -4.27
C GLU A 67 9.49 10.00 -3.99
N LEU A 68 9.49 9.39 -2.79
CA LEU A 68 8.43 8.46 -2.38
C LEU A 68 7.08 9.16 -2.21
N LEU A 69 7.06 10.35 -1.61
CA LEU A 69 5.84 11.14 -1.46
C LEU A 69 5.29 11.54 -2.82
N THR A 70 6.13 11.99 -3.76
CA THR A 70 5.73 12.34 -5.12
C THR A 70 5.18 11.12 -5.87
N ALA A 71 5.87 9.98 -5.84
CA ALA A 71 5.39 8.75 -6.49
C ALA A 71 4.05 8.28 -5.88
N PHE A 72 3.88 8.45 -4.57
CA PHE A 72 2.61 8.14 -3.91
C PHE A 72 1.50 9.12 -4.31
N MET A 73 1.80 10.42 -4.39
CA MET A 73 0.89 11.47 -4.85
C MET A 73 0.39 11.23 -6.28
N GLU A 74 1.27 10.83 -7.20
CA GLU A 74 0.89 10.45 -8.56
C GLU A 74 -0.04 9.23 -8.58
N ARG A 75 0.28 8.20 -7.76
CA ARG A 75 -0.50 6.97 -7.68
C ARG A 75 -1.89 7.18 -7.09
N ILE A 76 -2.03 8.14 -6.19
CA ILE A 76 -3.32 8.49 -5.62
C ILE A 76 -4.02 9.52 -6.52
N GLU A 77 -3.36 10.36 -7.32
CA GLU A 77 -3.94 11.60 -7.91
C GLU A 77 -4.04 12.72 -6.87
N GLU A 78 -3.20 13.74 -7.01
CA GLU A 78 -3.01 14.83 -6.04
C GLU A 78 -4.31 15.53 -5.59
N LYS A 79 -5.30 15.66 -6.49
CA LYS A 79 -6.55 16.40 -6.25
C LYS A 79 -7.39 15.92 -5.06
N TYR A 80 -7.14 14.71 -4.55
CA TYR A 80 -7.85 14.20 -3.37
C TYR A 80 -6.98 14.15 -2.10
N VAL A 81 -5.75 14.67 -2.14
CA VAL A 81 -4.89 14.77 -0.96
C VAL A 81 -5.26 16.04 -0.20
N ILE A 82 -5.77 15.90 1.02
CA ILE A 82 -6.16 17.04 1.85
C ILE A 82 -4.96 17.57 2.63
N GLN A 83 -4.14 16.68 3.17
CA GLN A 83 -3.03 17.06 4.02
C GLN A 83 -1.96 15.97 4.06
N VAL A 84 -0.70 16.40 4.13
CA VAL A 84 0.45 15.55 4.43
C VAL A 84 0.92 15.84 5.85
N ILE A 85 0.92 14.82 6.70
CA ILE A 85 1.40 14.87 8.09
C ILE A 85 2.72 14.12 8.12
N THR A 86 3.79 14.78 8.56
CA THR A 86 5.11 14.15 8.72
C THR A 86 5.54 14.18 10.18
N ASN A 87 6.01 13.06 10.71
CA ASN A 87 6.63 13.01 12.04
C ASN A 87 8.06 13.58 11.96
N LYS A 88 8.18 14.87 11.66
CA LYS A 88 9.41 15.61 11.83
C LYS A 88 9.48 15.98 13.31
N GLY A 89 10.56 15.64 14.00
CA GLY A 89 10.79 16.02 15.40
C GLY A 89 10.87 17.54 15.67
N ASN A 90 10.42 18.37 14.73
CA ASN A 90 10.12 19.79 14.88
C ASN A 90 8.82 20.08 14.12
N ASN A 91 7.84 20.65 14.84
CA ASN A 91 6.51 21.02 14.37
C ASN A 91 6.54 22.03 13.22
N ASP A 92 6.44 21.57 11.97
CA ASP A 92 6.11 22.45 10.84
C ASP A 92 4.86 21.90 10.13
N VAL A 93 3.72 22.59 10.28
CA VAL A 93 2.48 22.31 9.56
C VAL A 93 2.56 22.96 8.19
N LEU A 94 2.65 22.16 7.12
CA LEU A 94 2.51 22.66 5.75
C LEU A 94 1.03 22.67 5.37
N ARG A 95 0.41 23.86 5.36
CA ARG A 95 -0.90 24.09 4.73
C ARG A 95 -0.67 24.51 3.27
N GLN A 96 -1.36 23.88 2.34
CA GLN A 96 -1.46 24.41 0.98
C GLN A 96 -2.42 25.62 0.98
N GLN A 97 -2.02 26.68 0.26
CA GLN A 97 -2.81 27.89 0.00
C GLN A 97 -3.85 27.65 -1.09
#